data_AF-A0A0F2QN51-F1
#
_entry.id   AF-A0A0F2QN51-F1
#
_cell.length_a   1.000
_cell.length_b   1.000
_cell.length_c   1.000
_cell.angle_alpha   90.00
_cell.angle_beta   90.00
_cell.angle_gamma   90.00
#
_symmetry.space_group_name_H-M   'P 1'
#
loop_
_entity.id
_entity.type
_entity.pdbx_description
1 polymer ?
#
loop_
_entity_poly.entity_id
_entity_poly.type
_entity_poly.pdbx_seq_one_letter_code
_entity_poly.pdbx_strand_id
1 'polypeptide(L)'
;MAQIGAFTLKDGAWTGTIRTMTINVKAQLVPNKEKGKNKDTPDFRLYAGGAELGAAWRQDSKDGETPYLAVKLDDPSFSQPMRAAFFENAAEGTGVMVWNRTKAQA
;
A
#
# COMPACT_ATOMS: atom_id res chain seq x y z
N MET A 1 -12.10 -4.16 8.49
CA MET A 1 -11.14 -3.48 7.58
C MET A 1 -11.72 -2.13 7.24
N ALA A 2 -10.93 -1.06 7.34
CA ALA A 2 -11.36 0.30 7.00
C ALA A 2 -10.64 0.75 5.72
N GLN A 3 -11.37 1.30 4.77
CA GLN A 3 -10.75 1.92 3.59
C GLN A 3 -10.09 3.23 4.00
N ILE A 4 -8.78 3.31 3.81
CA ILE A 4 -7.95 4.47 4.15
C ILE A 4 -7.36 5.13 2.92
N GLY A 5 -7.53 4.56 1.72
CA GLY A 5 -7.06 5.19 0.51
C GLY A 5 -7.80 4.72 -0.74
N ALA A 6 -7.88 5.62 -1.70
CA ALA A 6 -8.45 5.39 -3.02
C ALA A 6 -7.45 5.86 -4.07
N PHE A 7 -7.16 4.99 -5.03
CA PHE A 7 -6.14 5.15 -6.03
C PHE A 7 -6.69 4.82 -7.41
N THR A 8 -6.07 5.42 -8.42
CA THR A 8 -6.31 5.12 -9.83
C THR A 8 -4.97 4.81 -10.51
N LEU A 9 -4.99 3.91 -11.48
CA LEU A 9 -3.82 3.56 -12.26
C LEU A 9 -3.57 4.68 -13.29
N LYS A 10 -2.40 5.29 -13.23
CA LYS A 10 -1.97 6.33 -14.15
C LYS A 10 -0.52 6.10 -14.55
N ASP A 11 -0.25 5.99 -15.84
CA ASP A 11 1.10 5.82 -16.39
C ASP A 11 1.88 4.64 -15.77
N GLY A 12 1.17 3.56 -15.41
CA GLY A 12 1.75 2.37 -14.76
C GLY A 12 2.06 2.52 -13.27
N ALA A 13 1.68 3.63 -12.64
CA ALA A 13 1.76 3.84 -11.20
C ALA A 13 0.37 4.08 -10.60
N TRP A 14 0.15 3.62 -9.37
CA TRP A 14 -1.10 3.89 -8.69
C TRP A 14 -1.01 5.25 -8.01
N THR A 15 -1.86 6.20 -8.40
CA THR A 15 -1.90 7.54 -7.82
C THR A 15 -3.22 7.76 -7.10
N GLY A 16 -3.17 8.29 -5.89
CA GLY A 16 -4.37 8.39 -5.06
C GLY A 16 -4.20 9.28 -3.86
N THR A 17 -5.10 9.12 -2.90
CA THR A 17 -5.06 9.82 -1.62
C THR A 17 -5.17 8.81 -0.50
N ILE A 18 -4.33 8.98 0.53
CA ILE A 18 -4.46 8.28 1.80
C ILE A 18 -5.08 9.27 2.77
N ARG A 19 -6.23 8.88 3.34
CA ARG A 19 -7.02 9.69 4.24
C ARG A 19 -7.38 8.91 5.49
N THR A 20 -6.97 9.44 6.62
CA THR A 20 -7.37 9.01 7.97
C THR A 20 -7.82 10.23 8.77
N MET A 21 -8.06 10.09 10.07
CA MET A 21 -8.43 11.22 10.92
C MET A 21 -7.32 12.29 11.01
N THR A 22 -6.05 11.89 10.91
CA THR A 22 -4.88 12.77 11.08
C THR A 22 -4.05 12.94 9.82
N ILE A 23 -4.28 12.12 8.79
CA ILE A 23 -3.52 12.14 7.53
C ILE A 23 -4.48 12.44 6.38
N ASN A 24 -4.08 13.35 5.50
CA ASN A 24 -4.75 13.58 4.24
C ASN A 24 -3.71 13.99 3.19
N VAL A 25 -3.13 12.99 2.52
CA VAL A 25 -2.00 13.19 1.61
C VAL A 25 -2.22 12.51 0.28
N LYS A 26 -1.75 13.14 -0.80
CA LYS A 26 -1.62 12.48 -2.09
C LYS A 26 -0.47 11.49 -2.02
N ALA A 27 -0.72 10.26 -2.44
CA ALA A 27 0.25 9.18 -2.42
C ALA A 27 0.34 8.51 -3.78
N GLN A 28 1.50 7.93 -4.07
CA GLN A 28 1.77 7.21 -5.30
C GLN A 28 2.51 5.90 -5.00
N LEU A 29 1.98 4.76 -5.48
CA LEU A 29 2.72 3.51 -5.53
C LEU A 29 3.39 3.39 -6.90
N VAL A 30 4.72 3.42 -6.89
CA VAL A 30 5.55 3.34 -8.09
C VAL A 30 6.15 1.93 -8.18
N PRO A 31 6.01 1.23 -9.32
CA PRO A 31 6.67 -0.05 -9.52
C PRO A 31 8.18 0.05 -9.28
N ASN A 32 8.71 -0.87 -8.48
CA ASN A 32 10.14 -0.93 -8.23
C ASN A 32 10.84 -1.66 -9.38
N LYS A 33 11.67 -0.92 -10.14
CA LYS A 33 12.43 -1.46 -11.27
C LYS A 33 13.53 -2.44 -10.85
N GLU A 34 13.89 -2.49 -9.56
CA GLU A 34 14.91 -3.38 -9.03
C GLU A 34 14.36 -4.73 -8.54
N LYS A 35 13.05 -4.98 -8.73
CA LYS A 35 12.43 -6.25 -8.37
C LYS A 35 13.15 -7.41 -9.05
N GLY A 36 13.57 -8.40 -8.26
CA GLY A 36 14.30 -9.60 -8.73
C GLY A 36 15.71 -9.76 -8.15
N LYS A 37 16.27 -8.74 -7.48
CA LYS A 37 17.59 -8.84 -6.82
C LYS A 37 17.54 -9.69 -5.54
N ASN A 38 16.47 -9.59 -4.76
CA ASN A 38 16.23 -10.35 -3.52
C ASN A 38 14.72 -10.55 -3.29
N LYS A 39 14.32 -11.64 -2.63
CA LYS A 39 12.89 -11.93 -2.30
C LYS A 39 12.23 -10.85 -1.44
N ASP A 40 12.99 -10.16 -0.60
CA ASP A 40 12.52 -9.07 0.24
C ASP A 40 12.40 -7.72 -0.48
N THR A 41 12.85 -7.64 -1.74
CA THR A 41 12.76 -6.40 -2.52
C THR A 41 11.29 -6.06 -2.75
N PRO A 42 10.84 -4.83 -2.41
CA PRO A 42 9.46 -4.45 -2.61
C PRO A 42 9.10 -4.35 -4.08
N ASP A 43 7.83 -4.61 -4.38
CA ASP A 43 7.26 -4.56 -5.72
C ASP A 43 6.88 -3.15 -6.10
N PHE A 44 6.42 -2.39 -5.12
CA PHE A 44 6.10 -0.98 -5.27
C PHE A 44 6.71 -0.20 -4.12
N ARG A 45 7.16 1.01 -4.41
CA ARG A 45 7.56 2.01 -3.41
C ARG A 45 6.43 3.02 -3.27
N LEU A 46 6.09 3.37 -2.03
CA LEU A 46 5.02 4.30 -1.72
C LEU A 46 5.62 5.67 -1.38
N TYR A 47 5.26 6.67 -2.18
CA TYR A 47 5.68 8.05 -2.00
C TYR A 47 4.50 8.91 -1.60
N ALA A 48 4.69 9.81 -0.64
CA ALA A 48 3.74 10.87 -0.35
C ALA A 48 4.50 12.13 0.10
N GLY A 49 4.00 13.31 -0.25
CA GLY A 49 4.63 14.58 0.16
C GLY A 49 6.10 14.76 -0.25
N GLY A 50 6.58 14.02 -1.26
CA GLY A 50 7.97 14.06 -1.71
C GLY A 50 8.94 13.12 -0.98
N ALA A 51 8.46 12.36 0.01
CA ALA A 51 9.25 11.36 0.74
C ALA A 51 8.78 9.93 0.40
N GLU A 52 9.67 8.95 0.54
CA GLU A 52 9.32 7.53 0.54
C GLU A 52 8.78 7.17 1.92
N LEU A 53 7.49 6.85 2.02
CA LEU A 53 6.78 6.60 3.29
C LEU A 53 6.29 5.16 3.41
N GLY A 54 6.83 4.27 2.57
CA GLY A 54 6.45 2.87 2.62
C GLY A 54 6.80 2.10 1.36
N ALA A 55 6.39 0.84 1.38
CA ALA A 55 6.60 -0.09 0.31
C ALA A 55 5.49 -1.15 0.27
N ALA A 56 5.35 -1.82 -0.86
CA ALA A 56 4.36 -2.87 -1.03
C ALA A 56 4.93 -4.11 -1.71
N TRP A 57 4.40 -5.27 -1.34
CA TRP A 57 4.77 -6.58 -1.87
C TRP A 57 3.51 -7.32 -2.33
N ARG A 58 3.54 -7.93 -3.50
CA ARG A 58 2.48 -8.84 -3.96
C ARG A 58 2.48 -10.06 -3.08
N GLN A 59 1.32 -10.36 -2.53
CA GLN A 59 1.10 -11.51 -1.67
C GLN A 59 -0.24 -12.13 -2.03
N ASP A 60 -0.28 -13.46 -2.01
CA ASP A 60 -1.52 -14.20 -2.12
C ASP A 60 -2.23 -14.22 -0.76
N SER A 61 -3.56 -14.11 -0.80
CA SER A 61 -4.38 -14.29 0.41
C SER A 61 -4.18 -15.68 1.02
N LYS A 62 -4.43 -15.82 2.33
CA LYS A 62 -4.30 -17.12 3.01
C LYS A 62 -5.20 -18.21 2.43
N ASP A 63 -6.31 -17.83 1.80
CA ASP A 63 -7.23 -18.70 1.07
C ASP A 63 -6.87 -18.86 -0.43
N GLY A 64 -5.80 -18.22 -0.91
CA GLY A 64 -5.35 -18.29 -2.30
C GLY A 64 -6.25 -17.59 -3.33
N GLU A 65 -7.39 -17.04 -2.92
CA GLU A 65 -8.45 -16.61 -3.85
C GLU A 65 -8.32 -15.17 -4.34
N THR A 66 -7.58 -14.30 -3.65
CA THR A 66 -7.42 -12.89 -4.07
C THR A 66 -5.99 -12.39 -3.87
N PRO A 67 -5.27 -12.06 -4.96
CA PRO A 67 -3.97 -11.41 -4.86
C PRO A 67 -4.15 -9.99 -4.34
N TYR A 68 -3.25 -9.56 -3.46
CA TYR A 68 -3.22 -8.19 -2.95
C TYR A 68 -1.79 -7.70 -2.77
N LEU A 69 -1.64 -6.39 -2.67
CA LEU A 69 -0.39 -5.77 -2.28
C LEU A 69 -0.39 -5.59 -0.76
N ALA A 70 0.47 -6.32 -0.05
CA ALA A 70 0.77 -6.07 1.34
C ALA A 70 1.58 -4.77 1.42
N VAL A 71 1.01 -3.71 1.99
CA VAL A 71 1.63 -2.39 2.10
C VAL A 71 2.14 -2.18 3.52
N LYS A 72 3.40 -1.76 3.66
CA LYS A 72 3.97 -1.24 4.91
C LYS A 72 4.11 0.27 4.77
N LEU A 73 3.42 1.01 5.61
CA LEU A 73 3.53 2.46 5.76
C LEU A 73 4.44 2.74 6.96
N ASP A 74 5.45 3.57 6.78
CA ASP A 74 6.51 3.83 7.77
C ASP A 74 6.82 5.32 7.76
N ASP A 75 5.97 6.09 8.44
CA ASP A 75 6.08 7.54 8.59
C ASP A 75 6.50 7.89 10.03
N PRO A 76 7.34 8.92 10.24
CA PRO A 76 7.79 9.32 11.58
C PRO A 76 6.67 9.69 12.56
N SER A 77 5.47 10.04 12.09
CA SER A 77 4.31 10.30 12.96
C SER A 77 3.70 9.02 13.54
N PHE A 78 4.07 7.84 13.03
CA PHE A 78 3.64 6.57 13.57
C PHE A 78 4.59 6.09 14.67
N SER A 79 4.04 5.60 15.78
CA SER A 79 4.84 4.96 16.83
C SER A 79 5.52 3.66 16.38
N GLN A 80 5.01 3.05 15.31
CA GLN A 80 5.53 1.84 14.68
C GLN A 80 5.00 1.74 13.24
N PRO A 81 5.67 0.98 12.36
CA PRO A 81 5.18 0.80 10.99
C PRO A 81 3.78 0.22 10.95
N MET A 82 2.95 0.74 10.06
CA MET A 82 1.56 0.34 9.87
C MET A 82 1.41 -0.56 8.65
N ARG A 83 0.67 -1.67 8.79
CA ARG A 83 0.37 -2.58 7.67
C ARG A 83 -1.01 -2.30 7.09
N ALA A 84 -1.09 -2.20 5.77
CA ALA A 84 -2.32 -2.12 5.01
C ALA A 84 -2.33 -3.19 3.90
N ALA A 85 -3.50 -3.49 3.36
CA ALA A 85 -3.66 -4.28 2.16
C ALA A 85 -4.19 -3.37 1.05
N PHE A 86 -3.63 -3.50 -0.14
CA PHE A 86 -4.09 -2.77 -1.30
C PHE A 86 -4.61 -3.76 -2.34
N PHE A 87 -5.86 -3.55 -2.74
CA PHE A 87 -6.56 -4.38 -3.70
C PHE A 87 -6.67 -3.64 -5.02
N GLU A 88 -6.17 -4.27 -6.07
CA GLU A 88 -6.19 -3.76 -7.43
C GLU A 88 -7.49 -4.23 -8.12
N ASN A 89 -8.24 -3.30 -8.69
CA ASN A 89 -9.31 -3.60 -9.63
C ASN A 89 -8.77 -3.29 -11.05
N ALA A 90 -8.22 -4.32 -11.68
CA ALA A 90 -7.58 -4.20 -12.99
C ALA A 90 -8.57 -3.83 -14.11
N ALA A 91 -9.86 -4.20 -13.98
CA ALA A 91 -10.87 -3.90 -15.00
C ALA A 91 -11.21 -2.40 -15.06
N GLU A 92 -11.25 -1.75 -13.90
CA GLU A 92 -11.60 -0.33 -13.79
C GLU A 92 -10.38 0.58 -13.61
N GLY A 93 -9.17 0.01 -13.48
CA GLY A 93 -7.95 0.78 -13.19
C GLY A 93 -8.05 1.52 -11.86
N THR A 94 -8.79 0.99 -10.90
CA THR A 94 -8.97 1.55 -9.56
C THR A 94 -8.31 0.66 -8.51
N GLY A 95 -7.96 1.24 -7.37
CA GLY A 95 -7.35 0.50 -6.27
C GLY A 95 -7.77 1.05 -4.94
N VAL A 96 -8.01 0.16 -3.98
CA VAL A 96 -8.43 0.53 -2.62
C VAL A 96 -7.39 0.07 -1.62
N MET A 97 -6.96 0.99 -0.76
CA MET A 97 -6.12 0.67 0.38
C MET A 97 -6.99 0.50 1.60
N VAL A 98 -6.94 -0.70 2.18
CA VAL A 98 -7.64 -1.02 3.41
C VAL A 98 -6.65 -1.30 4.52
N TRP A 99 -6.96 -0.79 5.70
CA TRP A 99 -6.20 -1.04 6.90
C TRP A 99 -7.00 -1.89 7.86
N ASN A 100 -6.31 -2.71 8.64
CA ASN A 100 -6.90 -3.39 9.78
C ASN A 100 -5.97 -3.26 10.98
N ARG A 101 -6.55 -2.92 12.14
CA ARG A 101 -5.78 -2.95 13.39
C ARG A 101 -5.59 -4.40 13.78
N THR A 102 -4.35 -4.87 13.81
CA THR A 102 -4.04 -6.12 14.50
C THR A 102 -4.45 -5.95 15.96
N LYS A 103 -5.29 -6.84 16.48
CA LYS A 103 -5.54 -6.91 17.92
C LYS A 103 -4.18 -7.14 18.57
N ALA A 104 -3.84 -6.36 19.60
CA ALA A 104 -2.70 -6.70 20.44
C ALA A 104 -2.93 -8.13 20.93
N GLN A 105 -1.96 -9.02 20.70
CA GLN A 105 -1.91 -10.26 21.48
C GLN A 105 -1.68 -9.80 22.92
N ALA A 106 -2.70 -10.04 23.75
CA ALA A 106 -2.62 -9.84 25.20
C ALA A 106 -1.71 -10.90 25.82
#